data_AF-A0A1S9T366-F1
#
_entry.id   AF-A0A1S9T366-F1
#
_cell.length_a   1.000
_cell.length_b   1.000
_cell.length_c   1.000
_cell.angle_alpha   90.00
_cell.angle_beta   90.00
_cell.angle_gamma   90.00
#
_symmetry.space_group_name_H-M   'P 1'
#
loop_
_entity.id
_entity.type
_entity.pdbx_description
1 polymer ?
#
loop_
_entity_poly.entity_id
_entity_poly.type
_entity_poly.pdbx_seq_one_letter_code
_entity_poly.pdbx_strand_id
1 'polypeptide(L)' 'MDTLTAEQILQKVYIRGEEHTVMQAIERQISHYALHIGQIIYIGKMLKENEWECLSIPRGQSTSYLQKKRST' A
#
# COMPACT_ATOMS: atom_id res chain seq x y z
N MET A 1 -14.59 -4.10 -6.72
CA MET A 1 -13.63 -4.32 -7.82
C MET A 1 -14.11 -5.44 -8.75
N ASP A 2 -15.08 -6.24 -8.34
CA ASP A 2 -15.40 -7.55 -8.93
C ASP A 2 -16.12 -7.49 -10.28
N THR A 3 -16.31 -6.29 -10.84
CA THR A 3 -17.02 -6.05 -12.11
C THR A 3 -16.17 -5.28 -13.14
N LEU A 4 -14.90 -5.01 -12.85
CA LEU A 4 -14.01 -4.29 -13.77
C LEU A 4 -13.42 -5.24 -14.81
N THR A 5 -13.61 -4.94 -16.10
CA THR A 5 -13.00 -5.71 -17.20
C THR A 5 -11.69 -5.07 -17.67
N ALA A 6 -10.86 -5.84 -18.38
CA ALA A 6 -9.57 -5.36 -18.88
C ALA A 6 -9.72 -4.19 -19.85
N GLU A 7 -10.77 -4.19 -20.67
CA GLU A 7 -11.06 -3.15 -21.65
C GLU A 7 -11.39 -1.80 -20.98
N GLN A 8 -11.84 -1.82 -19.72
CA GLN A 8 -12.22 -0.62 -18.98
C GLN A 8 -11.02 0.11 -18.35
N ILE A 9 -9.86 -0.54 -18.24
CA ILE A 9 -8.68 0.01 -17.55
C ILE A 9 -8.18 1.33 -18.18
N LEU A 10 -8.32 1.48 -19.50
CA LEU A 10 -7.92 2.68 -20.25
C LEU A 10 -9.05 3.69 -20.45
N GLN A 11 -10.27 3.39 -20.02
CA GLN A 11 -11.40 4.31 -20.15
C GLN A 11 -11.18 5.57 -19.31
N LYS A 12 -11.74 6.69 -19.79
CA LYS A 12 -11.61 7.98 -19.13
C LYS A 12 -12.67 8.14 -18.05
N VAL A 13 -12.23 8.65 -16.90
CA VAL A 13 -13.06 9.05 -15.77
C VAL A 13 -12.62 10.44 -15.32
N TYR A 14 -13.54 11.20 -14.74
CA TYR A 14 -13.25 12.55 -14.25
C TYR A 14 -13.20 12.56 -12.73
N ILE A 15 -12.09 13.05 -12.17
CA ILE A 15 -11.94 13.27 -10.74
C ILE A 15 -11.71 14.75 -10.52
N ARG A 16 -12.64 15.43 -9.84
CA ARG A 16 -12.59 16.88 -9.58
C ARG A 16 -12.42 17.71 -10.87
N GLY A 17 -13.02 17.26 -11.96
CA GLY A 17 -12.95 17.94 -13.26
C GLY A 17 -11.71 17.61 -14.10
N GLU A 18 -10.76 16.84 -13.57
CA GLU A 18 -9.58 16.39 -14.31
C GLU A 18 -9.82 15.02 -14.92
N GLU A 19 -9.44 14.85 -16.19
CA GLU A 19 -9.53 13.58 -16.89
C GLU A 19 -8.40 12.63 -16.45
N HIS A 20 -8.76 11.39 -16.14
CA HIS A 20 -7.84 10.29 -15.84
C HIS A 20 -8.29 9.02 -16.54
N THR A 21 -7.38 8.08 -16.79
CA THR A 21 -7.79 6.69 -17.05
C THR A 21 -8.28 6.03 -15.75
N VAL A 22 -9.07 4.97 -15.87
CA VAL A 22 -9.43 4.12 -14.71
C VAL A 22 -8.17 3.63 -13.98
N MET A 23 -7.12 3.23 -14.71
CA MET A 23 -5.82 2.87 -14.12
C MET A 23 -5.24 4.00 -13.25
N GLN A 24 -5.19 5.22 -13.78
CA GLN A 24 -4.67 6.39 -13.04
C GLN A 24 -5.51 6.70 -11.80
N ALA A 25 -6.84 6.56 -11.89
CA ALA A 25 -7.74 6.73 -10.75
C ALA A 25 -7.46 5.69 -9.64
N ILE A 26 -7.23 4.42 -10.02
CA ILE A 26 -6.89 3.35 -9.08
C ILE A 26 -5.53 3.60 -8.43
N GLU A 27 -4.50 3.96 -9.19
CA GLU A 27 -3.18 4.27 -8.64
C GLU A 27 -3.20 5.45 -7.66
N ARG A 28 -4.01 6.48 -7.95
CA ARG A 28 -4.26 7.59 -6.99
C ARG A 28 -4.85 7.07 -5.69
N GLN A 29 -5.85 6.20 -5.74
CA GLN A 29 -6.47 5.63 -4.54
C GLN A 29 -5.49 4.74 -3.76
N ILE A 30 -4.71 3.89 -4.44
CA ILE A 30 -3.68 3.07 -3.79
C ILE A 30 -2.68 3.95 -3.04
N SER A 31 -2.20 5.02 -3.69
CA SER A 31 -1.26 5.96 -3.09
C SER A 31 -1.87 6.71 -1.89
N HIS A 32 -3.13 7.13 -2.00
CA HIS A 32 -3.85 7.79 -0.91
C HIS A 32 -4.07 6.86 0.29
N TYR A 33 -4.42 5.60 0.05
CA TYR A 33 -4.56 4.61 1.11
C TYR A 33 -3.22 4.32 1.78
N ALA A 34 -2.14 4.17 1.00
CA ALA A 34 -0.79 3.98 1.55
C ALA A 34 -0.38 5.15 2.47
N LEU A 35 -0.70 6.39 2.10
CA LEU A 35 -0.47 7.57 2.94
C LEU A 35 -1.21 7.47 4.28
N HIS A 36 -2.51 7.19 4.26
CA HIS A 36 -3.30 7.08 5.49
C HIS A 36 -2.90 5.89 6.37
N ILE A 37 -2.58 4.74 5.76
CA ILE A 37 -2.06 3.58 6.49
C ILE A 37 -0.71 3.94 7.14
N GLY A 38 0.16 4.67 6.44
CA GLY A 38 1.41 5.18 6.98
C GLY A 38 1.21 6.10 8.18
N GLN A 39 0.25 7.02 8.11
CA GLN A 39 -0.12 7.90 9.23
C GLN A 39 -0.60 7.10 10.44
N ILE A 40 -1.49 6.11 10.25
CA ILE A 40 -1.98 5.24 11.31
C ILE A 40 -0.85 4.44 11.96
N ILE A 41 0.05 3.86 11.15
CA ILE A 41 1.22 3.12 11.66
C ILE A 41 2.13 4.06 12.46
N TYR A 42 2.33 5.29 12.00
CA TYR A 42 3.18 6.25 12.70
C TYR A 42 2.59 6.67 14.05
N ILE A 43 1.28 6.92 14.11
CA ILE A 43 0.56 7.16 15.37
C ILE A 43 0.69 5.95 16.30
N GLY A 44 0.47 4.73 15.78
CA GLY A 44 0.64 3.52 16.57
C GLY A 44 2.05 3.39 17.17
N LYS A 45 3.10 3.70 16.39
CA LYS A 45 4.48 3.73 16.88
C LYS A 45 4.69 4.76 17.98
N MET A 46 4.13 5.96 17.84
CA MET A 46 4.22 6.99 18.88
C MET A 46 3.52 6.56 20.17
N LEU A 47 2.38 5.88 20.09
CA LEU A 47 1.62 5.43 21.25
C LEU A 47 2.25 4.22 21.96
N LYS A 48 2.93 3.35 21.22
CA LYS A 48 3.52 2.12 21.75
C LYS A 48 4.99 2.22 22.10
N GLU A 49 5.71 3.19 21.54
CA GLU A 49 7.15 3.38 21.77
C GLU A 49 7.93 2.06 21.70
N ASN A 50 8.46 1.60 22.84
CA ASN A 50 9.27 0.39 22.97
C ASN A 50 8.43 -0.92 22.87
N GLU A 51 7.11 -0.85 23.04
CA GLU A 51 6.19 -1.98 22.86
C GLU A 51 5.77 -2.18 21.39
N TRP A 52 6.21 -1.32 20.47
CA TRP A 52 5.80 -1.45 19.07
C TRP A 52 6.43 -2.69 18.42
N GLU A 53 5.58 -3.64 18.04
CA GLU A 53 6.01 -4.80 17.25
C GLU A 53 6.07 -4.48 15.76
N CYS A 54 7.16 -4.89 15.10
CA CYS A 54 7.31 -4.67 13.67
C CYS A 54 6.28 -5.49 12.86
N LEU A 55 5.39 -4.83 12.13
CA LEU A 55 4.34 -5.47 11.32
C LEU A 55 4.85 -6.12 10.02
N SER A 56 6.15 -6.06 9.76
CA SER A 56 6.78 -6.65 8.58
C SER A 56 8.13 -7.25 8.94
N ILE A 57 9.20 -6.92 8.21
CA ILE A 57 10.55 -7.38 8.52
C ILE A 57 11.26 -6.26 9.29
N PRO A 58 11.77 -6.53 10.51
CA PRO A 58 12.55 -5.56 11.25
C PRO A 58 13.75 -5.04 10.43
N ARG A 59 14.14 -3.78 10.65
CA ARG A 59 15.27 -3.17 9.94
C ARG A 59 16.53 -4.02 10.14
N GLY A 60 17.24 -4.29 9.04
CA GLY A 60 18.44 -5.13 9.03
C GLY A 60 18.20 -6.64 8.99
N GLN A 61 16.95 -7.12 9.12
CA GLN A 61 16.64 -8.55 9.18
C GLN A 61 16.21 -9.18 7.84
N SER A 62 16.22 -8.41 6.75
CA SER A 62 15.78 -8.88 5.42
C SER A 62 16.54 -10.11 4.92
N THR A 63 17.88 -10.12 5.05
CA THR A 63 18.71 -11.23 4.57
C THR A 63 18.40 -12.52 5.34
N SER A 64 18.30 -12.44 6.67
CA SER A 64 17.96 -13.59 7.52
C SER A 64 16.58 -14.14 7.20
N TYR A 65 15.58 -13.27 7.06
CA TYR A 65 14.22 -13.66 6.67
C TYR A 65 14.18 -14.40 5.33
N LEU A 66 14.89 -13.88 4.31
CA LEU A 66 14.94 -14.49 2.97
C LEU A 66 15.68 -15.84 2.97
N GLN A 67 16.75 -15.99 3.74
CA GLN A 67 17.44 -17.27 3.88
C GLN A 67 16.50 -18.33 4.48
N LYS A 68 15.82 -18.01 5.58
CA LYS A 68 14.87 -18.92 6.23
C LYS A 68 13.77 -19.38 5.26
N LYS A 69 13.19 -18.45 4.48
CA LYS A 69 12.12 -18.74 3.52
C LYS A 69 12.56 -19.62 2.34
N ARG A 70 13.82 -19.55 1.92
CA ARG A 70 14.37 -20.36 0.82
C ARG A 70 14.76 -21.77 1.24
N SER A 71 14.98 -21.98 2.54
CA SER A 71 15.35 -23.27 3.11
C SER A 71 14.16 -24.15 3.52
N THR A 72 12.94 -23.63 3.42
CA THR A 72 11.66 -24.34 3.54
C THR A 72 11.06 -24.56 2.17
#